data_AF-A0A969WWI9-F1
#
_entry.id   AF-A0A969WWI9-F1
#
_cell.length_a   1.000
_cell.length_b   1.000
_cell.length_c   1.000
_cell.angle_alpha   90.00
_cell.angle_beta   90.00
_cell.angle_gamma   90.00
#
_symmetry.space_group_name_H-M   'P 1'
#
loop_
_entity.id
_entity.type
_entity.pdbx_description
1 polymer ?
#
loop_
_entity_poly.entity_id
_entity_poly.type
_entity_poly.pdbx_seq_one_letter_code
_entity_poly.pdbx_strand_id
1 'polypeptide(L)'
;MLIIRSNTSNPAFNLATEEFLMYNKSEDCFYLYINAPSIIVGKHQNSLAEINVEYVKENDITVIRRTSGGGAVFHDPGNLNFTFIMNDKQSETADFRKYTQPIIDVLQAMDVDAKFEGRNDMTIEGKKFSGNAKSYYN
;
A
#
# COMPACT_ATOMS: atom_id res chain seq x y z
N MET A 1 -4.40 -4.32 -18.46
CA MET A 1 -4.51 -3.93 -17.05
C MET A 1 -5.91 -3.40 -16.77
N LEU A 2 -6.62 -3.97 -15.80
CA LEU A 2 -7.91 -3.49 -15.29
C LEU A 2 -7.68 -2.41 -14.23
N ILE A 3 -8.51 -1.36 -14.22
CA ILE A 3 -8.46 -0.32 -13.19
C ILE A 3 -9.67 -0.49 -12.28
N ILE A 4 -9.41 -0.67 -10.98
CA ILE A 4 -10.44 -0.96 -9.98
C ILE A 4 -10.32 0.11 -8.89
N ARG A 5 -11.45 0.70 -8.51
CA ARG A 5 -11.53 1.66 -7.41
C ARG A 5 -12.49 1.14 -6.35
N SER A 6 -12.05 1.09 -5.11
CA SER A 6 -12.95 0.77 -4.00
C SER A 6 -13.96 1.89 -3.75
N ASN A 7 -15.20 1.52 -3.43
CA ASN A 7 -16.27 2.42 -3.02
C ASN A 7 -16.53 2.40 -1.50
N THR A 8 -15.67 1.71 -0.74
CA THR A 8 -15.76 1.62 0.73
C THR A 8 -14.47 2.08 1.39
N SER A 9 -14.59 2.61 2.60
CA SER A 9 -13.47 2.95 3.46
C SER A 9 -13.12 1.84 4.46
N ASN A 10 -13.79 0.69 4.41
CA ASN A 10 -13.53 -0.41 5.33
C ASN A 10 -12.17 -1.07 5.03
N PRO A 11 -11.18 -0.99 5.94
CA PRO A 11 -9.84 -1.53 5.70
C PRO A 11 -9.83 -3.05 5.54
N ALA A 12 -10.67 -3.79 6.28
CA ALA A 12 -10.76 -5.24 6.13
C ALA A 12 -11.26 -5.64 4.75
N PHE A 13 -12.27 -4.94 4.23
CA PHE A 13 -12.78 -5.20 2.88
C PHE A 13 -11.74 -4.84 1.80
N ASN A 14 -11.07 -3.70 1.94
CA ASN A 14 -10.09 -3.24 0.96
C ASN A 14 -8.87 -4.19 0.89
N LEU A 15 -8.34 -4.61 2.03
CA LEU A 15 -7.25 -5.58 2.08
C LEU A 15 -7.68 -6.97 1.59
N ALA A 16 -8.90 -7.41 1.92
CA ALA A 16 -9.44 -8.66 1.40
C ALA A 16 -9.66 -8.61 -0.12
N THR A 17 -10.02 -7.45 -0.68
CA THR A 17 -10.16 -7.25 -2.12
C THR A 17 -8.79 -7.30 -2.81
N GLU A 18 -7.78 -6.64 -2.25
CA GLU A 18 -6.40 -6.73 -2.73
C GLU A 18 -5.93 -8.19 -2.79
N GLU A 19 -6.14 -8.95 -1.70
CA GLU A 19 -5.81 -10.37 -1.65
C GLU A 19 -6.65 -11.16 -2.67
N PHE A 20 -7.96 -10.95 -2.74
CA PHE A 20 -8.81 -11.65 -3.70
C PHE A 20 -8.34 -11.43 -5.14
N LEU A 21 -8.05 -10.20 -5.53
CA LEU A 21 -7.56 -9.85 -6.86
C LEU A 21 -6.22 -10.54 -7.15
N MET A 22 -5.29 -10.56 -6.18
CA MET A 22 -4.00 -11.22 -6.33
C MET A 22 -4.12 -12.73 -6.59
N TYR A 23 -5.10 -13.40 -5.99
CA TYR A 23 -5.24 -14.86 -6.08
C TYR A 23 -6.19 -15.34 -7.18
N ASN A 24 -7.14 -14.51 -7.59
CA ASN A 24 -8.28 -14.95 -8.41
C ASN A 24 -8.38 -14.28 -9.78
N LYS A 25 -7.49 -13.33 -10.11
CA LYS A 25 -7.50 -12.63 -11.41
C LYS A 25 -6.28 -12.98 -12.24
N SER A 26 -6.53 -13.35 -13.49
CA SER A 26 -5.49 -13.63 -14.50
C SER A 26 -5.05 -12.38 -15.26
N GLU A 27 -5.84 -11.30 -15.22
CA GLU A 27 -5.48 -10.00 -15.78
C GLU A 27 -4.69 -9.14 -14.79
N ASP A 28 -3.72 -8.39 -15.27
CA ASP A 28 -3.06 -7.36 -14.46
C ASP A 28 -4.09 -6.34 -13.96
N CYS A 29 -4.00 -5.93 -12.70
CA CYS A 29 -4.94 -5.00 -12.06
C CYS A 29 -4.19 -3.83 -11.41
N PHE A 30 -4.78 -2.64 -11.49
CA PHE A 30 -4.41 -1.47 -10.69
C PHE A 30 -5.58 -1.12 -9.77
N TYR A 31 -5.37 -1.26 -8.47
CA TYR A 31 -6.42 -1.09 -7.45
C TYR A 31 -6.14 0.15 -6.60
N LEU A 32 -7.15 1.00 -6.44
CA LEU A 32 -7.11 2.22 -5.63
C LEU A 32 -8.12 2.15 -4.49
N TYR A 33 -7.70 2.49 -3.27
CA TYR A 33 -8.58 2.52 -2.10
C TYR A 33 -8.12 3.54 -1.04
N ILE A 34 -9.09 4.09 -0.31
CA ILE A 34 -8.88 4.95 0.85
C ILE A 34 -9.51 4.23 2.04
N ASN A 35 -8.80 4.15 3.16
CA ASN A 35 -9.29 3.51 4.37
C ASN A 35 -9.78 4.54 5.39
N ALA A 36 -10.73 4.15 6.23
CA ALA A 36 -11.01 4.80 7.50
C ALA A 36 -9.77 4.70 8.43
N PRO A 37 -9.69 5.50 9.51
CA PRO A 37 -8.59 5.46 10.47
C PRO A 37 -8.18 4.03 10.85
N SER A 38 -6.97 3.65 10.44
CA SER A 38 -6.49 2.27 10.61
C SER A 38 -4.98 2.19 10.68
N ILE A 39 -4.48 1.21 11.43
CA ILE A 39 -3.07 0.81 11.42
C ILE A 39 -2.94 -0.51 10.66
N ILE A 40 -2.15 -0.48 9.58
CA ILE A 40 -1.85 -1.67 8.78
C ILE A 40 -0.48 -2.21 9.20
N VAL A 41 -0.50 -3.32 9.93
CA VAL A 41 0.70 -3.99 10.44
C VAL A 41 1.30 -4.89 9.37
N GLY A 42 2.61 -4.84 9.16
CA GLY A 42 3.31 -5.71 8.22
C GLY A 42 3.23 -7.18 8.61
N LYS A 43 3.27 -8.09 7.62
CA LYS A 43 3.06 -9.54 7.80
C LYS A 43 3.83 -10.15 8.98
N HIS A 44 5.08 -9.73 9.21
CA HIS A 44 5.99 -10.35 10.19
C HIS A 44 6.19 -9.54 11.47
N GLN A 45 5.51 -8.40 11.65
CA GLN A 45 5.70 -7.58 12.85
C GLN A 45 4.91 -8.11 14.05
N ASN A 46 5.43 -7.87 15.25
CA ASN A 46 4.69 -8.05 16.50
C ASN A 46 3.73 -6.87 16.68
N SER A 47 2.44 -7.06 16.40
CA SER A 47 1.44 -5.98 16.43
C SER A 47 1.43 -5.18 17.73
N LEU A 48 1.59 -5.83 18.89
CA LEU A 48 1.56 -5.14 20.19
C LEU A 48 2.78 -4.26 20.43
N ALA A 49 3.89 -4.49 19.72
CA ALA A 49 5.09 -3.65 19.79
C ALA A 49 5.03 -2.44 18.84
N GLU A 50 4.13 -2.44 17.87
CA GLU A 50 4.05 -1.41 16.82
C GLU A 50 2.95 -0.37 17.09
N ILE A 51 2.06 -0.63 18.03
CA ILE A 51 0.88 0.20 18.29
C ILE A 51 0.84 0.69 19.73
N ASN A 52 0.28 1.87 19.93
CA ASN A 52 -0.20 2.30 21.23
C ASN A 52 -1.61 1.71 21.44
N VAL A 53 -1.71 0.65 22.25
CA VAL A 53 -2.94 -0.14 22.42
C VAL A 53 -4.06 0.69 23.05
N GLU A 54 -3.73 1.51 24.04
CA GLU A 54 -4.68 2.38 24.73
C GLU A 54 -5.28 3.39 23.74
N TYR A 55 -4.42 4.11 23.00
CA TYR A 55 -4.86 5.12 22.03
C TYR A 55 -5.73 4.53 20.92
N VAL A 56 -5.34 3.35 20.41
CA VAL A 56 -6.11 2.63 19.37
C VAL A 56 -7.51 2.30 19.84
N LYS A 57 -7.67 1.81 21.08
CA LYS A 57 -8.97 1.46 21.66
C LYS A 57 -9.82 2.70 21.93
N GLU A 58 -9.22 3.75 22.47
CA GLU A 58 -9.92 5.00 22.80
C GLU A 58 -10.46 5.72 21.55
N ASN A 59 -9.77 5.60 20.41
CA ASN A 59 -10.10 6.30 19.17
C ASN A 59 -10.73 5.39 18.10
N ASP A 60 -11.11 4.15 18.45
CA ASP A 60 -11.71 3.16 17.54
C ASP A 60 -10.92 2.97 16.23
N ILE A 61 -9.59 2.93 16.34
CA ILE A 61 -8.71 2.76 15.19
C ILE A 61 -8.63 1.28 14.84
N THR A 62 -8.95 0.92 13.60
CA THR A 62 -8.87 -0.48 13.17
C THR A 62 -7.42 -0.92 13.04
N VAL A 63 -7.02 -2.03 13.66
CA VAL A 63 -5.69 -2.62 13.47
C VAL A 63 -5.81 -3.92 12.68
N ILE A 64 -5.17 -3.97 11.51
CA ILE A 64 -5.24 -5.12 10.61
C ILE A 64 -3.85 -5.48 10.08
N ARG A 65 -3.59 -6.78 9.92
CA ARG A 65 -2.33 -7.28 9.34
C ARG A 65 -2.49 -7.46 7.84
N ARG A 66 -1.55 -6.95 7.05
CA ARG A 66 -1.50 -7.17 5.59
C ARG A 66 -0.66 -8.39 5.20
N THR A 67 -0.81 -8.82 3.95
CA THR A 67 -0.12 -9.99 3.37
C THR A 67 1.31 -9.70 2.93
N SER A 68 1.71 -8.43 2.78
CA SER A 68 3.07 -8.02 2.45
C SER A 68 3.92 -7.74 3.69
N GLY A 69 5.25 -7.88 3.54
CA GLY A 69 6.22 -7.49 4.56
C GLY A 69 6.35 -5.97 4.72
N GLY A 70 7.37 -5.52 5.45
CA GLY A 70 7.60 -4.10 5.76
C GLY A 70 7.06 -3.68 7.12
N GLY A 71 7.08 -2.37 7.39
CA GLY A 71 6.68 -1.78 8.68
C GLY A 71 5.18 -1.52 8.83
N ALA A 72 4.80 -0.97 9.98
CA ALA A 72 3.44 -0.55 10.28
C ALA A 72 3.20 0.84 9.70
N VAL A 73 2.00 1.08 9.17
CA VAL A 73 1.59 2.37 8.60
C VAL A 73 0.21 2.76 9.11
N PHE A 74 -0.01 4.05 9.29
CA PHE A 74 -1.32 4.61 9.64
C PHE A 74 -2.00 5.14 8.38
N HIS A 75 -3.28 4.83 8.23
CA HIS A 75 -4.14 5.33 7.16
C HIS A 75 -5.28 6.14 7.75
N ASP A 76 -5.72 7.15 7.00
CA ASP A 76 -6.90 7.95 7.26
C ASP A 76 -7.54 8.37 5.91
N PRO A 77 -8.64 9.15 5.91
CA PRO A 77 -9.27 9.61 4.67
C PRO A 77 -8.38 10.48 3.76
N GLY A 78 -7.24 10.98 4.25
CA GLY A 78 -6.25 11.73 3.48
C GLY A 78 -5.19 10.82 2.81
N ASN A 79 -5.14 9.53 3.16
CA ASN A 79 -4.19 8.58 2.60
C ASN A 79 -4.81 7.75 1.46
N LEU A 80 -4.35 7.98 0.22
CA LEU A 80 -4.68 7.15 -0.94
C LEU A 80 -3.71 5.98 -1.06
N ASN A 81 -4.25 4.75 -1.07
CA ASN A 81 -3.50 3.53 -1.34
C ASN A 81 -3.62 3.15 -2.81
N PHE A 82 -2.54 2.60 -3.36
CA PHE A 82 -2.50 2.04 -4.70
C PHE A 82 -1.83 0.67 -4.67
N THR A 83 -2.30 -0.24 -5.52
CA THR A 83 -1.74 -1.58 -5.66
C THR A 83 -1.65 -1.97 -7.12
N PHE A 84 -0.45 -2.35 -7.55
CA PHE A 84 -0.22 -3.03 -8.83
C PHE A 84 -0.21 -4.54 -8.59
N ILE A 85 -1.12 -5.25 -9.25
CA ILE A 85 -1.24 -6.71 -9.21
C ILE A 85 -0.89 -7.21 -10.60
N MET A 86 0.25 -7.88 -10.73
CA MET A 86 0.82 -8.27 -12.02
C MET A 86 0.93 -9.80 -12.10
N ASN A 87 0.46 -10.37 -13.21
CA ASN A 87 0.51 -11.81 -13.45
C ASN A 87 1.79 -12.27 -14.18
N ASP A 88 2.61 -11.32 -14.64
CA ASP A 88 3.85 -11.62 -15.37
C ASP A 88 4.99 -12.12 -14.45
N LYS A 89 5.27 -13.42 -14.55
CA LYS A 89 6.36 -14.12 -13.86
C LYS A 89 7.77 -13.72 -14.33
N GLN A 90 7.92 -13.04 -15.46
CA GLN A 90 9.24 -12.58 -15.93
C GLN A 90 9.71 -11.31 -15.20
N SER A 91 8.86 -10.70 -14.37
CA SER A 91 9.16 -9.46 -13.66
C SER A 91 9.66 -9.65 -12.22
N GLU A 92 10.29 -10.80 -11.94
CA GLU A 92 10.92 -11.15 -10.65
C GLU A 92 12.07 -10.21 -10.20
N THR A 93 12.27 -9.07 -10.85
CA THR A 93 13.22 -8.08 -10.35
C THR A 93 12.72 -7.52 -9.03
N ALA A 94 13.61 -7.46 -8.04
CA ALA A 94 13.30 -6.91 -6.75
C ALA A 94 13.01 -5.39 -6.73
N ASP A 95 13.05 -4.75 -7.89
CA ASP A 95 13.09 -3.30 -8.07
C ASP A 95 11.70 -2.66 -7.92
N PHE A 96 11.52 -1.91 -6.84
CA PHE A 96 10.32 -1.12 -6.59
C PHE A 96 10.13 -0.01 -7.63
N ARG A 97 11.21 0.45 -8.27
CA ARG A 97 11.18 1.58 -9.21
C ARG A 97 10.23 1.33 -10.38
N LYS A 98 10.16 0.08 -10.87
CA LYS A 98 9.24 -0.28 -11.95
C LYS A 98 7.78 0.08 -11.62
N TYR A 99 7.38 -0.10 -10.37
CA TYR A 99 6.00 0.10 -9.91
C TYR A 99 5.76 1.49 -9.31
N THR A 100 6.81 2.17 -8.81
CA THR A 100 6.70 3.53 -8.28
C THR A 100 6.86 4.61 -9.35
N GLN A 101 7.58 4.34 -10.45
CA GLN A 101 7.83 5.34 -11.50
C GLN A 101 6.54 5.91 -12.09
N PRO A 102 5.49 5.12 -12.43
CA PRO A 102 4.25 5.69 -12.93
C PRO A 102 3.57 6.66 -11.95
N ILE A 103 3.72 6.44 -10.64
CA ILE A 103 3.19 7.34 -9.61
C ILE A 103 4.01 8.63 -9.56
N ILE A 104 5.34 8.53 -9.64
CA ILE A 104 6.25 9.68 -9.71
C ILE A 104 5.96 10.53 -10.94
N ASP A 105 5.80 9.91 -12.12
CA ASP A 105 5.53 10.61 -13.38
C ASP A 105 4.23 11.42 -13.31
N VAL A 106 3.17 10.84 -12.71
CA VAL A 106 1.90 11.55 -12.49
C VAL A 106 2.09 12.75 -11.56
N LEU A 107 2.81 12.58 -10.45
CA LEU A 107 3.09 13.67 -9.52
C LEU A 107 3.91 14.79 -10.18
N GLN A 108 4.92 14.44 -10.97
CA GLN A 108 5.74 15.40 -11.70
C GLN A 108 4.94 16.15 -12.77
N ALA A 109 4.00 15.48 -13.45
CA ALA A 109 3.07 16.12 -14.37
C ALA A 109 2.07 17.07 -13.67
N MET A 110 1.94 16.96 -12.35
CA MET A 110 1.19 17.87 -11.48
C MET A 110 2.09 18.92 -10.80
N ASP A 111 3.32 19.12 -11.31
CA ASP A 111 4.32 20.05 -10.77
C ASP A 111 4.78 19.72 -9.34
N VAL A 112 4.69 18.44 -8.93
CA VAL A 112 5.22 17.95 -7.65
C VAL A 112 6.55 17.23 -7.89
N ASP A 113 7.65 17.76 -7.33
CA ASP A 113 9.01 17.17 -7.43
C ASP A 113 9.17 15.93 -6.52
N ALA A 114 8.41 14.88 -6.84
CA ALA A 114 8.49 13.59 -6.18
C ALA A 114 9.68 12.78 -6.71
N LYS A 115 10.38 12.07 -5.80
CA LYS A 115 11.55 11.25 -6.11
C LYS A 115 11.46 9.90 -5.43
N PHE A 116 12.06 8.89 -6.05
CA PHE A 116 12.32 7.61 -5.40
C PHE A 116 13.58 7.72 -4.53
N GLU A 117 13.50 7.31 -3.27
CA GLU A 117 14.62 7.39 -2.34
C GLU A 117 14.73 6.13 -1.45
N GLY A 118 15.96 5.76 -1.11
CA GLY A 118 16.22 4.58 -0.30
C GLY A 118 15.88 3.26 -1.01
N ARG A 119 15.18 2.37 -0.30
CA ARG A 119 14.85 1.02 -0.80
C ARG A 119 13.44 0.92 -1.38
N ASN A 120 12.48 1.66 -0.83
CA ASN A 120 11.06 1.48 -1.12
C ASN A 120 10.24 2.75 -0.83
N ASP A 121 10.86 3.92 -0.71
CA ASP A 121 10.18 5.15 -0.31
C ASP A 121 10.11 6.14 -1.47
N MET A 122 9.08 6.99 -1.44
CA MET A 122 9.02 8.19 -2.27
C MET A 122 9.00 9.43 -1.38
N THR A 123 9.75 10.45 -1.80
CA THR A 123 9.99 11.67 -1.04
C THR A 123 9.70 12.93 -1.87
N ILE A 124 9.34 14.01 -1.19
CA ILE A 124 9.27 15.38 -1.71
C ILE A 124 10.15 16.20 -0.77
N GLU A 125 11.13 16.95 -1.32
CA GLU A 125 12.13 17.67 -0.51
C GLU A 125 12.83 16.79 0.55
N GLY A 126 13.07 15.51 0.24
CA GLY A 126 13.67 14.53 1.16
C GLY A 126 12.74 14.08 2.30
N LYS A 127 11.47 14.52 2.33
CA LYS A 127 10.46 14.08 3.30
C LYS A 127 9.62 12.97 2.70
N LYS A 128 9.53 11.84 3.41
CA LYS A 128 8.74 10.69 2.99
C LYS A 128 7.25 11.02 2.95
N PHE A 129 6.61 10.70 1.81
CA PHE A 129 5.16 10.74 1.67
C PHE A 129 4.56 9.39 1.28
N SER A 130 5.37 8.42 0.82
CA SER A 130 4.90 7.09 0.46
C SER A 130 5.91 6.02 0.87
N GLY A 131 5.40 4.92 1.43
CA GLY A 131 6.17 3.70 1.69
C GLY A 131 5.58 2.55 0.89
N ASN A 132 6.43 1.80 0.20
CA ASN A 132 6.00 0.75 -0.70
C ASN A 132 6.33 -0.63 -0.13
N ALA A 133 5.45 -1.59 -0.36
CA ALA A 133 5.66 -2.99 0.02
C ALA A 133 5.34 -3.88 -1.18
N LYS A 134 5.92 -5.08 -1.20
CA LYS A 134 5.67 -6.08 -2.23
C LYS A 134 5.42 -7.44 -1.59
N SER A 135 4.62 -8.25 -2.25
CA SER A 135 4.39 -9.64 -1.93
C SER A 135 4.48 -10.44 -3.21
N TYR A 136 5.02 -11.65 -3.12
CA TYR A 136 5.00 -12.63 -4.20
C TYR A 136 4.13 -13.79 -3.71
N TYR A 137 3.37 -14.36 -4.64
CA TYR A 137 2.59 -15.56 -4.39
C TYR A 137 3.02 -16.65 -5.38
N ASN A 138 3.21 -17.86 -4.86
CA ASN A 138 3.64 -19.05 -5.61
C ASN A 138 2.48 -20.02 -5.77
#